data_AF-A0A0D0CF27-F1
#
_entry.id   AF-A0A0D0CF27-F1
#
_cell.length_a   1.000
_cell.length_b   1.000
_cell.length_c   1.000
_cell.angle_alpha   90.00
_cell.angle_beta   90.00
_cell.angle_gamma   90.00
#
_symmetry.space_group_name_H-M   'P 1'
#
loop_
_entity.id
_entity.type
_entity.pdbx_description
1 polymer ?
#
loop_
_entity_poly.entity_id
_entity_poly.type
_entity_poly.pdbx_seq_one_letter_code
_entity_poly.pdbx_strand_id
1 'polypeptide(L)'
;MGAQEASRASNACPPATPAGTLHRPLSFQNKLCVHPPISNNILDQISDHLIFQNQSNNKQLPVAVHLGIFLNHTGHYGNTSSPEDITQWAGVGFGTVNNCTHCVMATILDQHNNFLYILDAQSKEIQQA
;
A
#
# COMPACT_ATOMS: atom_id res chain seq x y z
N MET A 1 -19.60 13.37 60.39
CA MET A 1 -18.22 13.58 59.91
C MET A 1 -17.91 12.46 58.94
N GLY A 2 -17.70 12.77 57.65
CA GLY A 2 -17.44 11.77 56.61
C GLY A 2 -18.19 12.03 55.30
N ALA A 3 -18.01 13.22 54.72
CA ALA A 3 -18.29 13.48 53.32
C ALA A 3 -16.94 13.62 52.61
N GLN A 4 -16.67 12.82 51.58
CA GLN A 4 -15.85 13.23 50.44
C GLN A 4 -16.15 12.29 49.28
N GLU A 5 -16.78 12.87 48.26
CA GLU A 5 -17.03 12.30 46.95
C GLU A 5 -15.75 12.27 46.09
N ALA A 6 -15.92 11.69 44.89
CA ALA A 6 -15.14 11.82 43.66
C ALA A 6 -14.15 10.69 43.36
N SER A 7 -14.59 9.77 42.50
CA SER A 7 -14.03 9.73 41.13
C SER A 7 -14.90 8.84 40.24
N ARG A 8 -15.78 9.48 39.48
CA ARG A 8 -16.54 8.86 38.40
C ARG A 8 -15.60 8.80 37.21
N ALA A 9 -14.95 7.65 37.00
CA ALA A 9 -14.15 7.42 35.80
C ALA A 9 -15.08 7.42 34.57
N SER A 10 -15.07 8.55 33.88
CA SER A 10 -15.67 8.74 32.56
C SER A 10 -14.93 7.86 31.56
N ASN A 11 -15.49 6.69 31.23
CA ASN A 11 -15.08 5.91 30.06
C ASN A 11 -15.68 6.59 28.81
N ALA A 12 -15.21 7.80 28.51
CA ALA A 12 -15.44 8.44 27.23
C ALA A 12 -14.64 7.68 26.17
N CYS A 13 -15.29 7.37 25.05
CA CYS A 13 -14.65 6.87 23.85
C CYS A 13 -13.48 7.80 23.48
N PRO A 14 -12.26 7.30 23.22
CA PRO A 14 -11.16 8.17 22.83
C PRO A 14 -11.55 8.93 21.56
N PRO A 15 -11.28 10.24 21.47
CA PRO A 15 -11.63 11.01 20.30
C PRO A 15 -10.97 10.37 19.07
N ALA A 16 -11.77 10.09 18.04
CA ALA A 16 -11.30 9.65 16.75
C ALA A 16 -10.18 10.60 16.30
N THR A 17 -8.98 10.05 16.13
CA THR A 17 -7.82 10.76 15.61
C THR A 17 -8.24 11.50 14.34
N PRO A 18 -8.02 12.82 14.23
CA PRO A 18 -8.49 13.57 13.09
C PRO A 18 -7.80 13.03 11.83
N ALA A 19 -8.61 12.51 10.91
CA ALA A 19 -8.22 12.27 9.53
C ALA A 19 -7.73 13.59 8.93
N GLY A 20 -6.42 13.74 8.83
CA GLY A 20 -5.84 15.00 8.40
C GLY A 20 -4.35 15.03 8.61
N THR A 21 -3.63 14.43 7.66
CA THR A 21 -2.51 15.00 6.89
C THR A 21 -1.61 13.82 6.54
N LEU A 22 -1.62 13.41 5.27
CA LEU A 22 -0.68 12.43 4.71
C LEU A 22 0.73 13.06 4.64
N HIS A 23 1.25 13.60 5.75
CA HIS A 23 2.60 14.14 5.83
C HIS A 23 3.55 12.99 6.16
N ARG A 24 3.63 12.00 5.27
CA ARG A 24 4.81 11.13 5.21
C ARG A 24 4.97 10.30 3.93
N PRO A 25 5.30 10.94 2.78
CA PRO A 25 5.75 10.20 1.60
C PRO A 25 6.99 9.33 1.90
N LEU A 26 7.90 9.82 2.76
CA LEU A 26 9.18 9.14 3.05
C LEU A 26 9.05 7.88 3.92
N SER A 27 8.16 7.81 4.92
CA SER A 27 8.01 6.57 5.70
C SER A 27 7.28 5.49 4.93
N PHE A 28 6.43 5.88 3.99
CA PHE A 28 5.82 4.94 3.07
C PHE A 28 6.91 4.24 2.29
N GLN A 29 7.85 5.00 1.73
CA GLN A 29 9.01 4.49 0.99
C GLN A 29 9.94 3.60 1.84
N ASN A 30 10.19 3.96 3.11
CA ASN A 30 11.05 3.15 3.99
C ASN A 30 10.52 1.73 4.26
N LYS A 31 9.21 1.50 4.06
CA LYS A 31 8.57 0.19 4.19
C LYS A 31 8.49 -0.55 2.87
N LEU A 32 8.79 0.10 1.75
CA LEU A 32 8.86 -0.57 0.45
C LEU A 32 10.19 -1.31 0.36
N CYS A 33 10.15 -2.62 0.15
CA CYS A 33 11.36 -3.43 -0.11
C CYS A 33 11.99 -3.14 -1.50
N VAL A 34 11.65 -2.01 -2.13
CA VAL A 34 12.04 -1.63 -3.49
C VAL A 34 12.71 -0.27 -3.46
N HIS A 35 13.81 -0.13 -4.21
CA HIS A 35 14.56 1.12 -4.32
C HIS A 35 13.64 2.27 -4.83
N PRO A 36 13.65 3.48 -4.22
CA PRO A 36 12.66 4.51 -4.53
C PRO A 36 12.56 4.90 -6.02
N PRO A 37 13.66 5.07 -6.78
CA PRO A 37 13.60 5.27 -8.23
C PRO A 37 12.84 4.18 -9.01
N ILE A 38 12.95 2.91 -8.60
CA ILE A 38 12.23 1.81 -9.24
C ILE A 38 10.74 1.93 -8.93
N SER A 39 10.39 2.20 -7.67
CA SER A 39 8.98 2.41 -7.30
C SER A 39 8.33 3.60 -8.02
N ASN A 40 9.08 4.68 -8.25
CA ASN A 40 8.61 5.83 -9.02
C ASN A 40 8.40 5.48 -10.49
N ASN A 41 9.33 4.73 -11.10
CA ASN A 41 9.19 4.31 -12.49
C ASN A 41 7.96 3.41 -12.70
N ILE A 42 7.72 2.47 -11.78
CA ILE A 42 6.50 1.65 -11.80
C ILE A 42 5.27 2.53 -11.65
N LEU A 43 5.29 3.48 -10.70
CA LEU A 43 4.19 4.41 -10.49
C LEU A 43 3.86 5.20 -11.76
N ASP A 44 4.87 5.76 -12.43
CA ASP A 44 4.69 6.52 -13.67
C ASP A 44 4.04 5.67 -14.77
N GLN A 45 4.44 4.40 -14.90
CA GLN A 45 3.89 3.48 -15.91
C GLN A 45 2.43 3.05 -15.64
N ILE A 46 2.02 2.96 -14.38
CA ILE A 46 0.67 2.48 -14.01
C ILE A 46 -0.32 3.61 -13.71
N SER A 47 0.15 4.85 -13.54
CA SER A 47 -0.68 5.98 -13.07
C SER A 47 -1.84 6.32 -14.00
N ASP A 48 -1.65 6.13 -15.31
CA ASP A 48 -2.66 6.42 -16.33
C ASP A 48 -3.63 5.25 -16.60
N HIS A 49 -3.48 4.13 -15.88
CA HIS A 49 -4.29 2.94 -16.13
C HIS A 49 -5.74 3.11 -15.66
N LEU A 50 -6.70 2.76 -16.54
CA LEU A 50 -8.13 2.96 -16.30
C LEU A 50 -8.67 2.22 -15.08
N ILE A 51 -8.01 1.14 -14.62
CA ILE A 51 -8.44 0.40 -13.42
C ILE A 51 -8.41 1.24 -12.14
N PHE A 52 -7.58 2.29 -12.11
CA PHE A 52 -7.51 3.22 -10.99
C PHE A 52 -8.51 4.36 -11.11
N GLN A 53 -9.26 4.43 -12.20
CA GLN A 53 -10.32 5.39 -12.41
C GLN A 53 -11.66 4.69 -12.15
N ASN A 54 -12.33 5.04 -11.06
CA ASN A 54 -13.75 4.72 -10.91
C ASN A 54 -14.59 5.96 -11.29
N GLN A 55 -15.61 5.76 -12.13
CA GLN A 55 -16.52 6.82 -12.63
C GLN A 55 -17.45 7.41 -11.53
N SER A 56 -17.22 7.07 -10.27
CA SER A 56 -17.95 7.64 -9.14
C SER A 56 -17.41 8.99 -8.70
N ASN A 57 -18.28 9.86 -8.20
CA ASN A 57 -17.92 11.15 -7.59
C ASN A 57 -17.19 11.05 -6.22
N ASN A 58 -16.79 9.84 -5.80
CA ASN A 58 -16.14 9.62 -4.53
C ASN A 58 -14.63 9.85 -4.63
N LYS A 59 -14.05 10.38 -3.55
CA LYS A 59 -12.59 10.51 -3.42
C LYS A 59 -11.96 9.12 -3.50
N GLN A 60 -11.13 8.89 -4.52
CA GLN A 60 -10.35 7.67 -4.67
C GLN A 60 -9.02 7.77 -3.95
N LEU A 61 -8.49 6.60 -3.61
CA LEU A 61 -7.16 6.47 -3.08
C LEU A 61 -6.13 6.74 -4.20
N PRO A 62 -5.10 7.56 -3.97
CA PRO A 62 -4.08 7.82 -4.99
C PRO A 62 -3.38 6.53 -5.45
N VAL A 63 -3.00 6.45 -6.73
CA VAL A 63 -2.30 5.28 -7.32
C VAL A 63 -1.00 4.97 -6.56
N ALA A 64 -0.28 6.00 -6.10
CA ALA A 64 0.91 5.84 -5.27
C ALA A 64 0.65 5.05 -3.97
N VAL A 65 -0.54 5.21 -3.38
CA VAL A 65 -0.93 4.48 -2.17
C VAL A 65 -1.37 3.06 -2.52
N HIS A 66 -2.09 2.85 -3.64
CA HIS A 66 -2.38 1.50 -4.16
C HIS A 66 -1.07 0.70 -4.36
N LEU A 67 -0.08 1.31 -5.01
CA LEU A 67 1.23 0.71 -5.25
C LEU A 67 2.01 0.49 -3.95
N GLY A 68 2.01 1.46 -3.04
CA GLY A 68 2.70 1.34 -1.75
C GLY A 68 2.14 0.19 -0.89
N ILE A 69 0.81 0.03 -0.86
CA ILE A 69 0.16 -1.09 -0.18
C ILE A 69 0.54 -2.42 -0.84
N PHE A 70 0.51 -2.49 -2.18
CA PHE A 70 0.88 -3.69 -2.92
C PHE A 70 2.33 -4.10 -2.65
N LEU A 71 3.28 -3.17 -2.73
CA LEU A 71 4.70 -3.43 -2.52
C LEU A 71 5.04 -3.78 -1.07
N ASN A 72 4.36 -3.17 -0.09
CA ASN A 72 4.51 -3.56 1.32
C ASN A 72 3.93 -4.97 1.57
N HIS A 73 2.79 -5.29 0.93
CA HIS A 73 2.15 -6.60 1.04
C HIS A 73 2.98 -7.72 0.40
N THR A 74 3.54 -7.49 -0.79
CA THR A 74 4.26 -8.50 -1.59
C THR A 74 5.77 -8.53 -1.34
N GLY A 75 6.37 -7.41 -0.92
CA GLY A 75 7.80 -7.29 -0.66
C GLY A 75 8.29 -8.05 0.57
N HIS A 76 7.38 -8.44 1.46
CA HIS A 76 7.65 -9.31 2.61
C HIS A 76 7.38 -10.78 2.26
N TYR A 77 8.04 -11.29 1.22
CA TYR A 77 7.93 -12.69 0.78
C TYR A 77 8.51 -13.64 1.84
N GLY A 78 7.67 -13.98 2.81
CA GLY A 78 7.94 -14.84 3.94
C GLY A 78 7.04 -14.46 5.10
N ASN A 79 5.87 -15.11 5.21
CA ASN A 79 4.93 -15.27 6.35
C ASN A 79 4.77 -14.18 7.44
N THR A 80 5.32 -12.98 7.30
CA THR A 80 5.57 -12.05 8.43
C THR A 80 4.83 -10.72 8.26
N SER A 81 4.15 -10.48 7.14
CA SER A 81 3.18 -9.39 7.03
C SER A 81 1.78 -9.98 7.02
N SER A 82 1.11 -9.91 8.17
CA SER A 82 -0.31 -10.25 8.20
C SER A 82 -1.09 -9.11 7.52
N PRO A 83 -2.25 -9.40 6.90
CA PRO A 83 -3.13 -8.36 6.37
C PRO A 83 -3.52 -7.32 7.42
N GLU A 84 -3.64 -7.72 8.69
CA GLU A 84 -3.89 -6.82 9.82
C GLU A 84 -2.76 -5.78 9.97
N ASP A 85 -1.49 -6.20 9.88
CA ASP A 85 -0.34 -5.29 9.95
C ASP A 85 -0.38 -4.23 8.84
N ILE A 86 -0.77 -4.65 7.63
CA ILE A 86 -0.87 -3.76 6.46
C ILE A 86 -2.03 -2.79 6.63
N THR A 87 -3.18 -3.26 7.12
CA THR A 87 -4.34 -2.39 7.41
C THR A 87 -4.01 -1.34 8.47
N GLN A 88 -3.31 -1.73 9.54
CA GLN A 88 -2.87 -0.82 10.60
C GLN A 88 -1.84 0.18 10.08
N TRP A 89 -0.89 -0.27 9.26
CA TRP A 89 0.14 0.60 8.70
C TRP A 89 -0.44 1.62 7.71
N ALA A 90 -1.32 1.19 6.81
CA ALA A 90 -1.91 2.07 5.80
C ALA A 90 -3.10 2.90 6.33
N GLY A 91 -3.66 2.54 7.49
CA GLY A 91 -4.86 3.18 8.03
C GLY A 91 -6.11 2.95 7.18
N VAL A 92 -6.19 1.79 6.51
CA VAL A 92 -7.29 1.41 5.60
C VAL A 92 -7.90 0.08 6.00
N GLY A 93 -9.12 -0.19 5.54
CA GLY A 93 -9.78 -1.47 5.79
C GLY A 93 -9.18 -2.62 4.96
N PHE A 94 -9.42 -3.87 5.40
CA PHE A 94 -8.97 -5.08 4.70
C PHE A 94 -9.43 -5.13 3.23
N GLY A 95 -10.70 -4.76 2.98
CA GLY A 95 -11.24 -4.70 1.62
C GLY A 95 -10.49 -3.71 0.72
N THR A 96 -10.00 -2.60 1.29
CA THR A 96 -9.16 -1.65 0.56
C THR A 96 -7.80 -2.26 0.24
N VAL A 97 -7.13 -2.94 1.18
CA VAL A 97 -5.84 -3.62 0.93
C VAL A 97 -5.98 -4.64 -0.20
N ASN A 98 -7.05 -5.44 -0.17
CA ASN A 98 -7.31 -6.44 -1.21
C ASN A 98 -7.58 -5.78 -2.57
N ASN A 99 -8.39 -4.71 -2.61
CA ASN A 99 -8.64 -3.95 -3.83
C ASN A 99 -7.35 -3.34 -4.40
N CYS A 100 -6.50 -2.74 -3.55
CA CYS A 100 -5.20 -2.22 -3.97
C CYS A 100 -4.34 -3.32 -4.61
N THR A 101 -4.27 -4.47 -3.96
CA THR A 101 -3.48 -5.61 -4.44
C THR A 101 -3.99 -6.11 -5.79
N HIS A 102 -5.30 -6.29 -5.94
CA HIS A 102 -5.91 -6.71 -7.20
C HIS A 102 -5.71 -5.69 -8.33
N CYS A 103 -5.93 -4.40 -8.08
CA CYS A 103 -5.77 -3.37 -9.11
C CYS A 103 -4.33 -3.28 -9.62
N VAL A 104 -3.35 -3.33 -8.71
CA VAL A 104 -1.93 -3.27 -9.09
C VAL A 104 -1.50 -4.55 -9.82
N MET A 105 -1.88 -5.73 -9.33
CA MET A 105 -1.59 -7.00 -10.02
C MET A 105 -2.21 -7.05 -11.41
N ALA A 106 -3.47 -6.65 -11.55
CA ALA A 106 -4.13 -6.62 -12.86
C ALA A 106 -3.43 -5.65 -13.82
N THR A 107 -2.98 -4.48 -13.35
CA THR A 107 -2.24 -3.53 -14.19
C THR A 107 -0.88 -4.08 -14.62
N ILE A 108 -0.15 -4.73 -13.70
CA ILE A 108 1.15 -5.35 -14.01
C ILE A 108 0.97 -6.48 -15.05
N LEU A 109 -0.09 -7.29 -14.93
CA LEU A 109 -0.39 -8.36 -15.88
C LEU A 109 -0.86 -7.82 -17.24
N ASP A 110 -1.64 -6.74 -17.27
CA ASP A 110 -2.03 -6.08 -18.52
C ASP A 110 -0.80 -5.55 -19.26
N GLN A 111 0.10 -4.90 -18.52
CA GLN A 111 1.38 -4.38 -19.02
C GLN A 111 2.52 -5.42 -18.97
N HIS A 112 2.22 -6.73 -19.02
CA HIS A 112 3.22 -7.81 -18.85
C HIS A 112 4.43 -7.69 -19.78
N ASN A 113 4.26 -7.23 -21.02
CA ASN A 113 5.39 -7.06 -21.93
C ASN A 113 6.37 -5.95 -21.50
N ASN A 114 5.92 -5.01 -20.66
CA ASN A 114 6.75 -3.91 -20.14
C ASN A 114 7.40 -4.27 -18.79
N PHE A 115 6.74 -5.11 -17.98
CA PHE A 115 7.19 -5.43 -16.62
C PHE A 115 7.77 -6.83 -16.43
N LEU A 116 7.32 -7.81 -17.22
CA LEU A 116 7.68 -9.22 -17.07
C LEU A 116 8.58 -9.63 -18.24
N TYR A 117 9.88 -9.69 -17.97
CA TYR A 117 10.80 -10.45 -18.81
C TYR A 117 10.86 -11.88 -18.26
N ILE A 118 10.19 -12.82 -18.92
CA ILE A 118 10.36 -14.24 -18.61
C ILE A 118 11.77 -14.60 -19.08
N LEU A 119 12.68 -14.87 -18.14
CA LEU A 119 13.93 -15.55 -18.47
C LEU A 119 13.56 -16.93 -18.99
N ASP A 120 13.48 -17.07 -20.31
CA ASP A 120 13.39 -18.38 -20.93
C ASP A 120 14.62 -19.20 -20.53
N ALA A 121 14.41 -20.46 -20.19
CA ALA A 121 15.45 -21.38 -19.77
C ALA A 121 16.50 -21.65 -20.87
N GLN A 122 16.32 -21.08 -22.06
CA GLN A 122 17.27 -21.11 -23.18
C GLN A 122 18.05 -19.81 -23.38
N SER A 123 17.91 -18.78 -22.55
CA SER A 123 18.78 -17.59 -22.61
C SER A 123 20.16 -17.91 -22.04
N LYS A 124 20.94 -18.71 -22.78
CA LYS A 124 22.37 -18.91 -22.58
C LYS A 124 23.09 -17.56 -22.76
N GLU A 125 23.99 -17.28 -21.84
CA GLU A 125 25.07 -16.27 -21.90
C GLU A 125 24.65 -14.84 -22.27
N ILE A 126 24.49 -13.99 -21.25
CA ILE A 126 25.04 -12.63 -21.36
C ILE A 126 26.41 -12.70 -20.69
N GLN A 127 27.41 -12.51 -21.55
CA GLN A 127 28.82 -12.80 -21.35
C GLN A 127 29.48 -11.99 -20.24
N GLN A 128 30.52 -12.61 -19.68
CA GLN A 128 31.65 -11.96 -19.04
C GLN A 128 32.22 -10.84 -19.92
N ALA A 129 32.43 -9.67 -19.31
CA ALA A 129 33.54 -8.76 -19.60
C ALA A 129 33.83 -7.94 -18.34
#